data_AF-A0A496ZZ80-F1
#
_entry.id   AF-A0A496ZZ80-F1
#
_cell.length_a   1.000
_cell.length_b   1.000
_cell.length_c   1.000
_cell.angle_alpha   90.00
_cell.angle_beta   90.00
_cell.angle_gamma   90.00
#
_symmetry.space_group_name_H-M   'P 1'
#
loop_
_entity.id
_entity.type
_entity.pdbx_description
1 polymer ?
#
loop_
_entity_poly.entity_id
_entity_poly.type
_entity_poly.pdbx_seq_one_letter_code
_entity_poly.pdbx_strand_id
1 'polypeptide(L)' 'MLRGLFSKVVGDSDQREIARLQKVVERINALEPAFEALSDAQLRAKTDEFRQRLAHG' A
#
# COMPACT_ATOMS: atom_id res chain seq x y z
N MET A 1 0.20 36.96 19.05
CA MET A 1 -0.24 35.55 19.09
C MET A 1 -1.17 35.26 17.90
N LEU A 2 -0.65 35.08 16.68
CA LEU A 2 -1.45 34.83 15.46
C LEU A 2 -0.74 33.93 14.43
N ARG A 3 0.29 33.16 14.83
CA ARG A 3 1.08 32.31 13.91
C ARG A 3 0.71 30.82 13.95
N GLY A 4 -0.19 30.42 14.85
CA GLY A 4 -0.55 29.00 15.09
C GLY A 4 -1.90 28.53 14.52
N LEU A 5 -2.70 29.42 13.91
CA LEU A 5 -3.97 29.04 13.27
C LEU A 5 -3.85 28.80 11.76
N PHE A 6 -2.85 29.36 11.09
CA PHE A 6 -2.68 29.21 9.63
C PHE A 6 -2.06 27.87 9.22
N SER A 7 -1.35 27.15 10.10
CA SER A 7 -0.81 25.81 9.80
C SER A 7 -1.87 24.71 9.84
N LYS A 8 -3.02 24.95 10.49
CA LYS A 8 -4.13 23.97 10.56
C LYS A 8 -5.02 23.97 9.31
N VAL A 9 -4.99 25.03 8.51
CA VAL A 9 -5.93 25.22 7.37
C VAL A 9 -5.29 24.90 6.01
N VAL A 10 -3.97 24.95 5.88
CA VAL A 10 -3.28 24.55 4.62
C VAL A 10 -3.22 23.02 4.45
N GLY A 11 -3.53 22.27 5.51
CA GLY A 11 -3.55 20.82 5.53
C GLY A 11 -2.15 20.28 5.73
N ASP A 12 -1.97 19.56 6.83
CA ASP A 12 -0.75 18.85 7.14
C ASP A 12 -0.44 17.88 5.97
N SER A 13 0.57 18.23 5.17
CA SER A 13 0.98 17.46 3.99
C SER A 13 1.25 16.00 4.36
N ASP A 14 1.77 15.79 5.56
CA ASP A 14 2.11 14.47 6.08
C ASP A 14 0.83 13.67 6.36
N GLN A 15 -0.20 14.30 6.95
CA GLN A 15 -1.50 13.64 7.16
C GLN A 15 -2.18 13.26 5.84
N ARG A 16 -2.06 14.09 4.80
CA ARG A 16 -2.61 13.77 3.48
C ARG A 16 -1.89 12.59 2.85
N GLU A 17 -0.57 12.54 2.99
CA GLU A 17 0.22 11.43 2.48
C GLU A 17 -0.06 10.13 3.24
N ILE A 18 -0.18 10.18 4.57
CA ILE A 18 -0.61 9.05 5.41
C ILE A 18 -1.98 8.55 4.94
N ALA A 19 -2.97 9.44 4.75
CA ALA A 19 -4.29 9.05 4.28
C ALA A 19 -4.27 8.42 2.87
N ARG A 20 -3.36 8.87 1.99
CA ARG A 20 -3.15 8.29 0.66
C ARG A 20 -2.59 6.87 0.75
N LEU A 21 -1.57 6.67 1.58
CA LEU A 21 -0.92 5.38 1.80
C LEU A 21 -1.84 4.39 2.53
N GLN A 22 -2.72 4.86 3.43
CA GLN A 22 -3.65 4.01 4.16
C GLN A 22 -4.54 3.19 3.21
N LYS A 23 -4.98 3.77 2.09
CA LYS A 23 -5.76 3.06 1.06
C LYS A 23 -4.96 1.93 0.40
N VAL A 24 -3.65 2.12 0.24
CA VAL A 24 -2.75 1.10 -0.30
C VAL A 24 -2.57 -0.03 0.71
N VAL A 25 -2.40 0.31 2.00
CA VAL A 25 -2.32 -0.68 3.09
C VAL A 25 -3.58 -1.52 3.17
N GLU A 26 -4.76 -0.91 3.14
CA GLU A 26 -6.04 -1.64 3.15
C GLU A 26 -6.15 -2.63 1.98
N ARG A 27 -5.73 -2.21 0.78
CA ARG A 27 -5.72 -3.07 -0.41
C ARG A 27 -4.70 -4.21 -0.31
N ILE A 28 -3.55 -3.98 0.32
CA ILE A 28 -2.54 -5.03 0.55
C ILE A 28 -3.07 -6.04 1.58
N ASN A 29 -3.62 -5.58 2.70
CA ASN A 29 -4.15 -6.44 3.76
C ASN A 29 -5.33 -7.29 3.26
N ALA A 30 -6.14 -6.76 2.34
CA ALA A 30 -7.20 -7.55 1.70
C ALA A 30 -6.69 -8.76 0.90
N LEU A 31 -5.41 -8.78 0.50
CA LEU A 31 -4.78 -9.91 -0.18
C LEU A 31 -4.24 -10.97 0.79
N GLU A 32 -4.08 -10.64 2.08
CA GLU A 32 -3.44 -11.50 3.08
C GLU A 32 -4.01 -12.93 3.13
N PRO A 33 -5.34 -13.17 3.19
CA PRO A 33 -5.87 -14.53 3.27
C PRO A 33 -5.53 -15.40 2.05
N ALA A 34 -5.39 -14.77 0.88
CA ALA A 34 -5.04 -15.47 -0.35
C ALA A 34 -3.56 -15.88 -0.39
N PHE A 35 -2.69 -15.14 0.30
CA PHE A 35 -1.26 -15.45 0.43
C PHE A 35 -0.97 -16.38 1.60
N GLU A 36 -1.71 -16.26 2.71
CA GLU A 36 -1.62 -17.16 3.87
C GLU A 36 -1.98 -18.61 3.50
N ALA A 37 -2.93 -18.80 2.59
CA ALA A 37 -3.32 -20.12 2.10
C ALA A 37 -2.28 -20.79 1.17
N LEU A 38 -1.19 -20.11 0.80
CA LEU A 38 -0.18 -20.66 -0.10
C LEU A 38 0.84 -21.52 0.66
N SER A 39 1.20 -22.65 0.07
CA SER A 39 2.41 -23.39 0.47
C SER A 39 3.69 -22.67 0.02
N ASP A 40 4.83 -23.04 0.61
CA ASP A 40 6.16 -22.52 0.23
C ASP A 40 6.44 -22.61 -1.27
N ALA A 41 6.06 -23.73 -1.90
CA ALA A 41 6.24 -23.93 -3.34
C ALA A 41 5.37 -22.98 -4.16
N GLN A 42 4.12 -22.76 -3.75
CA GLN A 42 3.20 -21.85 -4.42
C GLN A 42 3.61 -20.38 -4.21
N LEU A 43 4.08 -20.02 -3.02
CA LEU A 43 4.62 -18.70 -2.74
C LEU A 43 5.86 -18.42 -3.57
N ARG A 44 6.76 -19.41 -3.73
CA ARG A 44 7.92 -19.30 -4.63
C ARG A 44 7.49 -19.08 -6.08
N ALA A 45 6.49 -19.83 -6.55
CA ALA A 45 5.97 -19.72 -7.92
C ALA A 45 5.37 -18.34 -8.24
N LYS A 46 4.94 -17.55 -7.24
CA LYS A 46 4.51 -16.16 -7.44
C LYS A 46 5.61 -15.29 -8.05
N THR A 47 6.88 -15.59 -7.78
CA THR A 47 7.99 -14.87 -8.41
C THR A 47 7.96 -15.02 -9.93
N ASP A 48 7.75 -16.23 -10.43
CA ASP A 48 7.70 -16.51 -11.87
C ASP A 48 6.44 -15.90 -12.50
N GLU A 49 5.30 -15.98 -11.80
CA GLU A 49 4.06 -15.30 -12.20
C GLU A 49 4.28 -13.79 -12.37
N PHE A 50 4.93 -13.13 -11.41
CA PHE A 50 5.17 -11.69 -11.49
C PHE A 50 6.16 -11.31 -12.59
N ARG A 51 7.19 -12.12 -12.84
CA ARG A 51 8.09 -11.91 -14.00
C ARG A 51 7.34 -12.01 -15.31
N GLN A 52 6.48 -13.02 -15.45
CA GLN A 52 5.65 -13.18 -16.65
C GLN A 52 4.72 -11.98 -16.83
N ARG A 53 4.01 -11.58 -15.76
CA ARG A 53 3.13 -10.40 -15.80
C ARG A 53 3.89 -9.14 -16.25
N LEU A 54 5.07 -8.87 -15.68
CA LEU A 54 5.90 -7.75 -16.08
C LEU A 54 6.34 -7.82 -17.55
N ALA A 55 6.65 -9.02 -18.06
CA ALA A 55 6.96 -9.22 -19.48
C ALA A 55 5.74 -9.01 -20.40
N HIS A 56 4.53 -9.14 -19.86
CA HIS A 56 3.26 -8.96 -20.58
C HIS A 56 2.62 -7.57 -20.43
N GLY A 57 3.12 -6.71 -19.53
CA GLY A 57 2.71 -5.30 -19.37
C GLY A 57 1.99 -5.00 -18.06
#